data_AF-A0A0N4Z6P7-F1
#
_entry.id   AF-A0A0N4Z6P7-F1
#
_cell.length_a   1.000
_cell.length_b   1.000
_cell.length_c   1.000
_cell.angle_alpha   90.00
_cell.angle_beta   90.00
_cell.angle_gamma   90.00
#
_symmetry.space_group_name_H-M   'P 1'
#
loop_
_entity.id
_entity.type
_entity.pdbx_description
1 polymer ?
#
loop_
_entity_poly.entity_id
_entity_poly.type
_entity_poly.pdbx_seq_one_letter_code
_entity_poly.pdbx_strand_id
1 'polypeptide(L)'
;MVFGGIGTIINIFLILFLITSEYFRVARKLVLFLALGDWCNCLYVFMQGYERKEIYLFGMIYGYVKNQTYWTCALMAFDWLGLLGSLIPHMVTFIMGIERLLAIKYPVFYNKYLRDGEKKALAFCFLYVIINIILAFTLAYIHRYVPSRYYCGRKVSYTKYYTSFIYGMNVFGYVSCFLMTFGVMLYLKVLLRSDSKV
;
A
#
# COMPACT_ATOMS: atom_id res chain seq x y z
N MET A 1 -14.11 -8.96 8.02
CA MET A 1 -13.58 -10.34 8.08
C MET A 1 -13.76 -11.07 6.76
N VAL A 2 -14.99 -11.31 6.27
CA VAL A 2 -15.25 -12.07 5.03
C VAL A 2 -14.53 -11.51 3.80
N PHE A 3 -14.72 -10.22 3.48
CA PHE A 3 -14.04 -9.56 2.36
C PHE A 3 -12.52 -9.57 2.48
N GLY A 4 -11.99 -9.38 3.70
CA GLY A 4 -10.55 -9.48 3.96
C GLY A 4 -10.02 -10.88 3.68
N GLY A 5 -10.70 -11.92 4.18
CA GLY A 5 -10.30 -13.31 3.98
C GLY A 5 -10.33 -13.74 2.51
N ILE A 6 -11.40 -13.40 1.78
CA ILE A 6 -11.51 -13.65 0.33
C ILE A 6 -10.37 -12.94 -0.41
N GLY A 7 -10.14 -11.66 -0.11
CA GLY A 7 -9.07 -10.88 -0.72
C GLY A 7 -7.68 -11.44 -0.42
N THR A 8 -7.43 -11.92 0.79
CA THR A 8 -6.16 -12.57 1.17
C THR A 8 -5.94 -13.84 0.36
N ILE A 9 -6.95 -14.70 0.20
CA ILE A 9 -6.85 -15.94 -0.58
C ILE A 9 -6.55 -15.62 -2.05
N ILE A 10 -7.30 -14.69 -2.65
CA ILE A 10 -7.09 -14.28 -4.05
C ILE A 10 -5.68 -13.72 -4.25
N ASN A 11 -5.22 -12.86 -3.34
CA ASN A 11 -3.88 -12.28 -3.44
C ASN A 11 -2.77 -13.32 -3.25
N ILE A 12 -2.97 -14.36 -2.43
CA ILE A 12 -2.01 -15.48 -2.33
C ILE A 12 -1.89 -16.19 -3.68
N PHE A 13 -3.01 -16.54 -4.33
CA PHE A 13 -2.99 -17.15 -5.65
C PHE A 13 -2.33 -16.25 -6.70
N LEU A 14 -2.62 -14.96 -6.67
CA LEU A 14 -2.01 -13.97 -7.56
C LEU A 14 -0.49 -13.92 -7.36
N ILE A 15 -0.01 -13.83 -6.12
CA ILE A 15 1.42 -13.80 -5.80
C ILE A 15 2.10 -15.08 -6.27
N LEU A 16 1.50 -16.25 -6.03
CA LEU A 16 2.04 -17.53 -6.49
C LEU A 16 2.19 -17.54 -8.02
N PHE A 17 1.15 -17.13 -8.75
CA PHE A 17 1.20 -17.03 -10.21
C PHE A 17 2.29 -16.06 -10.70
N LEU A 18 2.38 -14.87 -10.10
CA LEU A 18 3.38 -13.85 -10.45
C LEU A 18 4.81 -14.31 -10.16
N ILE A 19 5.03 -15.09 -9.10
CA ILE A 19 6.34 -15.66 -8.78
C ILE A 19 6.70 -16.80 -9.73
N THR A 20 5.75 -17.64 -10.15
CA THR A 20 6.03 -18.73 -11.10
C THR A 20 6.49 -18.20 -12.45
N SER A 21 5.92 -17.09 -12.92
CA SER A 21 6.27 -16.51 -14.22
C SER A 21 7.63 -15.80 -14.20
N GLU A 22 8.57 -16.23 -15.05
CA GLU A 22 9.89 -15.61 -15.20
C GLU A 22 9.81 -14.14 -15.64
N TYR A 23 8.89 -13.82 -16.56
CA TYR A 23 8.68 -12.45 -17.04
C TYR A 23 8.42 -11.45 -15.89
N PHE A 24 7.54 -11.79 -14.95
CA PHE A 24 7.21 -10.90 -13.83
C PHE A 24 8.34 -10.81 -12.81
N ARG A 25 9.07 -11.90 -12.59
CA ARG A 25 10.24 -11.92 -11.69
C ARG A 25 11.41 -11.07 -12.20
N VAL A 26 11.63 -11.04 -13.50
CA VAL A 26 12.80 -10.36 -14.09
C VAL A 26 12.47 -8.94 -14.51
N ALA A 27 11.32 -8.75 -15.17
CA ALA A 27 11.01 -7.53 -15.93
C ALA A 27 9.80 -6.74 -15.43
N ARG A 28 9.07 -7.20 -14.38
CA ARG A 28 7.92 -6.47 -13.78
C ARG A 28 7.88 -6.59 -12.25
N LYS A 29 8.99 -6.31 -11.59
CA LYS A 29 9.14 -6.52 -10.12
C LYS A 29 8.23 -5.63 -9.28
N LEU A 30 7.89 -4.44 -9.78
CA LEU A 30 6.97 -3.51 -9.13
C LEU A 30 5.56 -4.10 -8.99
N VAL A 31 5.10 -4.89 -9.96
CA VAL A 31 3.78 -5.54 -9.93
C VAL A 31 3.72 -6.58 -8.82
N LEU A 32 4.80 -7.36 -8.64
CA LEU A 32 4.89 -8.31 -7.53
C LEU A 32 4.88 -7.58 -6.18
N PHE A 33 5.59 -6.47 -6.07
CA PHE A 33 5.61 -5.67 -4.83
C PHE A 33 4.25 -5.04 -4.53
N LEU A 34 3.51 -4.58 -5.55
CA LEU A 34 2.14 -4.13 -5.41
C LEU A 34 1.24 -5.25 -4.86
N ALA A 35 1.31 -6.45 -5.43
CA ALA A 35 0.53 -7.60 -4.99
C ALA A 35 0.80 -7.97 -3.52
N LEU A 36 2.06 -7.86 -3.06
CA LEU A 36 2.41 -8.01 -1.65
C LEU A 36 1.78 -6.92 -0.77
N GLY A 37 1.76 -5.67 -1.24
CA GLY A 37 1.07 -4.57 -0.55
C GLY A 37 -0.43 -4.81 -0.41
N ASP A 38 -1.09 -5.24 -1.50
CA ASP A 38 -2.52 -5.55 -1.50
C ASP A 38 -2.84 -6.76 -0.60
N TRP A 39 -1.98 -7.77 -0.59
CA TRP A 39 -2.08 -8.89 0.33
C TRP A 39 -2.01 -8.44 1.80
N CYS A 40 -1.02 -7.61 2.16
CA CYS A 40 -0.91 -7.02 3.50
C CYS A 40 -2.16 -6.24 3.89
N ASN A 41 -2.75 -5.49 2.96
CA ASN A 41 -3.97 -4.71 3.20
C ASN A 41 -5.19 -5.61 3.43
N CYS A 42 -5.37 -6.66 2.62
CA CYS A 42 -6.45 -7.63 2.82
C CYS A 42 -6.30 -8.38 4.15
N LEU A 43 -5.07 -8.79 4.48
CA LEU A 43 -4.76 -9.46 5.75
C LEU A 43 -5.04 -8.54 6.94
N TYR A 44 -4.69 -7.26 6.85
CA TYR A 44 -5.06 -6.25 7.84
C TYR A 44 -6.58 -6.16 8.05
N VAL A 45 -7.38 -6.07 6.99
CA VAL A 45 -8.85 -6.00 7.09
C VAL A 45 -9.44 -7.28 7.69
N PHE A 46 -8.82 -8.44 7.41
CA PHE A 46 -9.20 -9.70 8.03
C PHE A 46 -8.92 -9.67 9.55
N MET A 47 -7.68 -9.40 9.95
CA MET A 47 -7.26 -9.38 11.36
C MET A 47 -7.98 -8.31 12.18
N GLN A 48 -8.19 -7.11 11.62
CA GLN A 48 -8.97 -6.05 12.27
C GLN A 48 -10.42 -6.50 12.53
N GLY A 49 -11.01 -7.27 11.62
CA GLY A 49 -12.34 -7.83 11.81
C GLY A 49 -12.37 -8.87 12.95
N TYR A 50 -11.33 -9.69 13.05
CA TYR A 50 -11.18 -10.70 14.10
C TYR A 50 -11.02 -10.05 15.48
N GLU A 51 -10.08 -9.10 15.62
CA GLU A 51 -9.85 -8.33 16.85
C GLU A 51 -11.11 -7.63 17.36
N ARG A 52 -11.86 -6.98 16.45
CA ARG A 52 -13.13 -6.35 16.84
C ARG A 52 -14.12 -7.36 17.39
N LYS A 53 -14.23 -8.54 16.79
CA LYS A 53 -15.10 -9.61 17.27
C LYS A 53 -14.69 -10.06 18.68
N GLU A 54 -13.40 -10.25 18.93
CA GLU A 54 -12.90 -10.63 20.25
C GLU A 54 -13.19 -9.55 21.30
N ILE A 55 -12.91 -8.28 21.00
CA ILE A 55 -13.21 -7.15 21.90
C ILE A 55 -14.70 -7.14 22.31
N TYR A 56 -15.61 -7.36 21.35
CA TYR A 56 -17.05 -7.43 21.65
C TYR A 56 -17.41 -8.64 22.53
N LEU A 57 -16.83 -9.81 22.26
CA LEU A 57 -17.05 -11.01 23.08
C LEU A 57 -16.54 -10.83 24.51
N PHE A 58 -15.33 -10.29 24.67
CA PHE A 58 -14.77 -9.97 25.99
C PHE A 58 -15.63 -8.95 26.74
N GLY A 59 -16.12 -7.91 26.06
CA GLY A 59 -17.02 -6.94 26.66
C GLY A 59 -18.34 -7.55 27.15
N MET A 60 -18.90 -8.51 26.40
CA MET A 60 -20.12 -9.23 26.80
C MET A 60 -19.89 -10.19 27.97
N ILE A 61 -18.75 -10.88 28.03
CA ILE A 61 -18.46 -11.87 29.08
C ILE A 61 -18.04 -11.21 30.40
N TYR A 62 -17.14 -10.22 30.34
CA TYR A 62 -16.50 -9.67 31.54
C TYR A 62 -17.08 -8.30 31.96
N GLY A 63 -17.90 -7.67 31.13
CA GLY A 63 -18.51 -6.36 31.42
C GLY A 63 -17.57 -5.17 31.37
N TYR A 64 -16.27 -5.37 31.12
CA TYR A 64 -15.28 -4.31 30.94
C TYR A 64 -14.20 -4.70 29.91
N VAL A 65 -13.62 -3.71 29.24
CA VAL A 65 -12.49 -3.90 28.30
C VAL A 65 -11.35 -2.98 28.69
N LYS A 66 -10.13 -3.53 28.79
CA LYS A 66 -8.94 -2.78 29.19
C LYS A 66 -8.55 -1.75 28.12
N ASN A 67 -8.29 -0.52 28.55
CA ASN A 67 -7.71 0.50 27.68
C ASN A 67 -6.29 0.13 27.29
N GLN A 68 -5.93 0.45 26.05
CA GLN A 68 -4.60 0.21 25.51
C GLN A 68 -3.79 1.51 25.57
N THR A 69 -2.55 1.46 25.10
CA THR A 69 -1.70 2.64 24.89
C THR A 69 -1.28 2.71 23.43
N TYR A 70 -0.75 3.85 23.01
CA TYR A 70 -0.27 4.02 21.62
C TYR A 70 0.81 2.99 21.28
N TRP A 71 1.71 2.71 22.23
CA TRP A 71 2.78 1.74 22.07
C TRP A 71 2.27 0.30 21.97
N THR A 72 1.37 -0.10 22.87
CA THR A 72 0.80 -1.47 22.84
C THR A 72 -0.02 -1.70 21.58
N CYS A 73 -0.75 -0.70 21.09
CA CYS A 73 -1.44 -0.78 19.80
C CYS A 73 -0.47 -0.86 18.61
N ALA A 74 0.62 -0.09 18.62
CA ALA A 74 1.61 -0.09 17.52
C ALA A 74 2.37 -1.41 17.38
N LEU A 75 2.50 -2.19 18.46
CA LEU A 75 3.12 -3.51 18.46
C LEU A 75 2.21 -4.61 17.92
N MET A 76 0.90 -4.35 17.77
CA MET A 76 -0.03 -5.35 17.29
C MET A 76 0.22 -5.71 15.82
N ALA A 77 0.22 -7.02 15.52
CA ALA A 77 0.47 -7.59 14.19
C ALA A 77 -0.31 -6.88 13.07
N PHE A 78 -1.60 -6.67 13.30
CA PHE A 78 -2.48 -6.09 12.30
C PHE A 78 -2.13 -4.64 11.97
N ASP A 79 -1.59 -3.85 12.90
CA ASP A 79 -1.46 -2.41 12.69
C ASP A 79 -0.28 -2.05 11.78
N TRP A 80 0.86 -2.75 11.92
CA TRP A 80 1.98 -2.60 10.98
C TRP A 80 1.69 -3.27 9.62
N LEU A 81 0.90 -4.35 9.56
CA LEU A 81 0.39 -4.89 8.30
C LEU A 81 -0.50 -3.87 7.57
N GLY A 82 -1.38 -3.18 8.31
CA GLY A 82 -2.21 -2.11 7.76
C GLY A 82 -1.40 -0.89 7.31
N LEU A 83 -0.28 -0.61 7.97
CA LEU A 83 0.67 0.43 7.57
C LEU A 83 1.35 0.05 6.24
N LEU A 84 1.92 -1.15 6.15
CA LEU A 84 2.52 -1.71 4.93
C LEU A 84 1.54 -1.72 3.76
N GLY A 85 0.32 -2.22 3.99
CA GLY A 85 -0.74 -2.30 3.00
C GLY A 85 -1.27 -0.93 2.54
N SER A 86 -1.02 0.14 3.29
CA SER A 86 -1.23 1.49 2.78
C SER A 86 -0.01 2.08 2.09
N LEU A 87 1.20 1.80 2.59
CA LEU A 87 2.43 2.46 2.12
C LEU A 87 2.91 1.90 0.78
N ILE A 88 2.85 0.59 0.60
CA ILE A 88 3.36 -0.06 -0.61
C ILE A 88 2.51 0.33 -1.84
N PRO A 89 1.17 0.16 -1.83
CA PRO A 89 0.40 0.31 -3.07
C PRO A 89 0.41 1.73 -3.64
N HIS A 90 0.28 2.76 -2.81
CA HIS A 90 0.23 4.15 -3.30
C HIS A 90 1.56 4.60 -3.92
N MET A 91 2.68 4.21 -3.33
CA MET A 91 3.99 4.58 -3.84
C MET A 91 4.32 3.83 -5.13
N VAL A 92 4.03 2.53 -5.17
CA VAL A 92 4.25 1.71 -6.36
C VAL A 92 3.37 2.16 -7.52
N THR A 93 2.09 2.43 -7.28
CA THR A 93 1.17 2.93 -8.31
C THR A 93 1.58 4.30 -8.82
N PHE A 94 2.07 5.19 -7.95
CA PHE A 94 2.62 6.48 -8.36
C PHE A 94 3.80 6.32 -9.34
N ILE A 95 4.79 5.48 -8.99
CA ILE A 95 5.94 5.23 -9.87
C ILE A 95 5.51 4.60 -11.19
N MET A 96 4.61 3.62 -11.16
CA MET A 96 4.09 3.01 -12.39
C MET A 96 3.37 4.04 -13.29
N GLY A 97 2.68 5.01 -12.70
CA GLY A 97 2.08 6.14 -13.43
C GLY A 97 3.14 7.01 -14.14
N ILE A 98 4.23 7.33 -13.44
CA ILE A 98 5.37 8.09 -14.01
C ILE A 98 6.04 7.31 -15.13
N GLU A 99 6.31 6.01 -14.93
CA GLU A 99 6.93 5.15 -15.95
C GLU A 99 6.11 5.12 -17.24
N ARG A 100 4.78 5.03 -17.14
CA ARG A 100 3.87 5.07 -18.30
C ARG A 100 3.93 6.40 -19.03
N LEU A 101 3.96 7.51 -18.30
CA LEU A 101 4.05 8.85 -18.89
C LEU A 101 5.38 9.05 -19.62
N LEU A 102 6.49 8.63 -19.02
CA LEU A 102 7.82 8.72 -19.60
C LEU A 102 7.99 7.83 -20.83
N ALA A 103 7.43 6.62 -20.81
CA ALA A 103 7.47 5.69 -21.94
C ALA A 103 6.84 6.29 -23.21
N ILE A 104 5.80 7.10 -23.08
CA ILE A 104 5.08 7.69 -24.22
C ILE A 104 5.64 9.03 -24.66
N LYS A 105 5.96 9.94 -23.72
CA LYS A 105 6.50 11.25 -24.08
C LYS A 105 7.96 11.20 -24.52
N TYR A 106 8.76 10.30 -23.95
CA TYR A 106 10.20 10.22 -24.19
C TYR A 106 10.66 8.77 -24.39
N PRO A 107 10.22 8.08 -25.46
CA PRO A 107 10.51 6.66 -25.67
C PRO A 107 12.01 6.34 -25.77
N VAL A 108 12.81 7.25 -26.38
CA VAL A 108 14.26 7.11 -26.49
C VAL A 108 14.94 7.18 -25.12
N PHE A 109 14.50 8.09 -24.25
CA PHE A 109 15.00 8.21 -22.88
C PHE A 109 14.61 6.99 -22.04
N TYR A 110 13.36 6.55 -22.18
CA TYR A 110 12.85 5.37 -21.48
C TYR A 110 13.67 4.11 -21.80
N ASN A 111 13.92 3.84 -23.09
CA ASN A 111 14.67 2.66 -23.51
C ASN A 111 16.14 2.69 -23.03
N LYS A 112 16.74 3.89 -22.94
CA LYS A 112 18.15 4.05 -22.54
C LYS A 112 18.37 4.00 -21.02
N TYR A 113 17.45 4.53 -20.21
CA TYR A 113 17.68 4.70 -18.77
C TYR A 113 16.72 3.93 -17.87
N LEU A 114 15.49 3.67 -18.33
CA LEU A 114 14.42 3.10 -17.50
C LEU A 114 14.16 1.61 -17.79
N ARG A 115 14.64 1.07 -18.93
CA ARG A 115 14.47 -0.36 -19.26
C ARG A 115 15.01 -1.30 -18.18
N ASP A 116 16.16 -0.98 -17.60
CA ASP A 116 16.76 -1.72 -16.48
C ASP A 116 16.51 -1.05 -15.11
N GLY A 117 15.71 0.02 -15.10
CA GLY A 117 15.45 0.88 -13.95
C GLY A 117 14.52 0.27 -12.90
N GLU A 118 13.82 -0.82 -13.21
CA GLU A 118 12.83 -1.40 -12.29
C GLU A 118 13.43 -1.81 -10.93
N LYS A 119 14.69 -2.32 -10.91
CA LYS A 119 15.37 -2.64 -9.65
C LYS A 119 15.59 -1.39 -8.80
N LYS A 120 15.92 -0.26 -9.44
CA LYS A 120 16.12 1.03 -8.76
C LYS A 120 14.80 1.59 -8.25
N ALA A 121 13.73 1.51 -9.06
CA ALA A 121 12.38 1.89 -8.67
C ALA A 121 11.87 1.07 -7.47
N LEU A 122 12.06 -0.26 -7.51
CA LEU A 122 11.73 -1.14 -6.39
C LEU A 122 12.54 -0.79 -5.14
N ALA A 123 13.85 -0.60 -5.26
CA ALA A 123 14.71 -0.22 -4.14
C ALA A 123 14.28 1.12 -3.52
N PHE A 124 13.88 2.09 -4.35
CA PHE A 124 13.36 3.38 -3.89
C PHE A 124 12.02 3.23 -3.13
N CYS A 125 11.07 2.46 -3.67
CA CYS A 125 9.83 2.13 -2.97
C CYS A 125 10.08 1.45 -1.62
N PHE A 126 10.99 0.47 -1.62
CA PHE A 126 11.33 -0.29 -0.41
C PHE A 126 11.97 0.60 0.66
N LEU A 127 12.92 1.46 0.27
CA LEU A 127 13.55 2.44 1.16
C LEU A 127 12.53 3.43 1.72
N TYR A 128 11.61 3.93 0.89
CA TYR A 128 10.53 4.81 1.31
C TYR A 128 9.64 4.16 2.38
N VAL A 129 9.26 2.89 2.18
CA VAL A 129 8.46 2.14 3.15
C VAL A 129 9.21 1.97 4.48
N ILE A 130 10.48 1.59 4.44
CA ILE A 130 11.31 1.45 5.66
C ILE A 130 11.37 2.74 6.46
N ILE A 131 11.68 3.86 5.80
CA ILE A 131 11.77 5.17 6.45
C ILE A 131 10.45 5.52 7.14
N ASN A 132 9.32 5.32 6.46
CA ASN A 132 8.00 5.58 7.03
C ASN A 132 7.68 4.68 8.22
N ILE A 133 8.03 3.39 8.16
CA ILE A 133 7.85 2.47 9.30
C ILE A 133 8.67 2.93 10.51
N ILE A 134 9.94 3.28 10.31
CA ILE A 134 10.81 3.77 11.40
C ILE A 134 10.20 5.03 12.03
N LEU A 135 9.74 5.97 11.21
CA LEU A 135 9.06 7.19 11.69
C LEU A 135 7.79 6.85 12.48
N ALA A 136 6.97 5.90 12.00
CA ALA A 136 5.75 5.47 12.67
C ALA A 136 6.04 4.90 14.06
N PHE A 137 6.98 3.95 14.17
CA PHE A 137 7.37 3.34 15.45
C PHE A 137 8.02 4.35 16.40
N THR A 138 8.81 5.29 15.88
CA THR A 138 9.43 6.35 16.68
C THR A 138 8.36 7.26 17.29
N LEU A 139 7.36 7.66 16.49
CA LEU A 139 6.22 8.46 16.96
C LEU A 139 5.38 7.72 18.02
N ALA A 140 5.15 6.43 17.83
CA ALA A 140 4.47 5.58 18.80
C ALA A 140 5.25 5.45 20.13
N TYR A 141 6.58 5.37 20.05
CA TYR A 141 7.45 5.30 21.23
C TYR A 141 7.48 6.62 22.02
N ILE A 142 7.58 7.77 21.32
CA ILE A 142 7.56 9.10 21.95
C ILE A 142 6.24 9.30 22.73
N HIS A 143 5.12 8.85 22.18
CA HIS A 143 3.79 8.99 22.78
C HIS A 143 3.33 7.73 23.54
N ARG A 144 4.27 6.89 24.02
CA ARG A 144 3.96 5.56 24.55
C ARG A 144 2.97 5.51 25.71
N TYR A 145 2.90 6.57 26.51
CA TYR A 145 2.04 6.65 27.70
C TYR A 145 0.67 7.27 27.42
N VAL A 146 0.41 7.72 26.19
CA VAL A 146 -0.90 8.27 25.84
C VAL A 146 -1.91 7.12 25.82
N PRO A 147 -2.98 7.18 26.64
CA PRO A 147 -3.98 6.15 26.67
C PRO A 147 -4.75 6.15 25.33
N SER A 148 -4.88 4.97 24.74
CA SER A 148 -5.80 4.72 23.65
C SER A 148 -7.09 4.12 24.20
N ARG A 149 -8.20 4.32 23.48
CA ARG A 149 -9.43 3.57 23.77
C ARG A 149 -9.15 2.07 23.63
N TYR A 150 -10.03 1.24 24.19
CA TYR A 150 -10.01 -0.22 24.07
C TYR A 150 -9.87 -0.77 22.62
N TYR A 151 -10.13 0.06 21.60
CA TYR A 151 -9.94 -0.27 20.20
C TYR A 151 -8.64 0.30 19.64
N CYS A 152 -7.74 -0.59 19.22
CA CYS A 152 -6.52 -0.23 18.51
C CYS A 152 -6.77 -0.06 17.01
N GLY A 153 -6.22 1.03 16.45
CA GLY A 153 -6.14 1.20 15.01
C GLY A 153 -5.23 2.35 14.64
N ARG A 154 -4.70 2.34 13.42
CA ARG A 154 -3.74 3.31 12.85
C ARG A 154 -3.82 4.76 13.35
N LYS A 155 -5.02 5.37 13.37
CA LYS A 155 -5.23 6.77 13.83
C LYS A 155 -4.79 6.99 15.28
N VAL A 156 -4.92 5.95 16.09
CA VAL A 156 -4.65 5.96 17.53
C VAL A 156 -3.22 5.50 17.80
N SER A 157 -2.63 4.62 16.99
CA SER A 157 -1.27 4.11 17.21
C SER A 157 -0.16 5.09 16.83
N TYR A 158 -0.32 5.85 15.74
CA TYR A 158 0.77 6.61 15.13
C TYR A 158 0.57 8.13 15.13
N THR A 159 -0.35 8.64 15.95
CA THR A 159 -0.85 10.03 15.96
C THR A 159 -1.77 10.40 14.79
N LYS A 160 -2.64 11.39 15.04
CA LYS A 160 -3.62 11.90 14.07
C LYS A 160 -2.95 12.58 12.86
N TYR A 161 -1.86 13.33 13.10
CA TYR A 161 -1.14 14.07 12.06
C TYR A 161 -0.47 13.13 11.06
N TYR A 162 0.30 12.16 11.55
CA TYR A 162 0.96 11.18 10.69
C TYR A 162 -0.03 10.34 9.88
N THR A 163 -1.12 9.89 10.52
CA THR A 163 -2.15 9.13 9.80
C THR A 163 -2.84 9.96 8.71
N SER A 164 -3.06 11.26 8.97
CA SER A 164 -3.62 12.17 7.96
C SER A 164 -2.65 12.41 6.82
N PHE A 165 -1.35 12.52 7.10
CA PHE A 165 -0.30 12.60 6.09
C PHE A 165 -0.29 11.36 5.19
N ILE A 166 -0.29 10.14 5.75
CA ILE A 166 -0.35 8.90 4.96
C ILE A 166 -1.62 8.88 4.10
N TYR A 167 -2.77 9.25 4.67
CA TYR A 167 -4.01 9.28 3.91
C TYR A 167 -3.93 10.26 2.74
N GLY A 168 -3.38 11.46 2.95
CA GLY A 168 -3.14 12.45 1.90
C GLY A 168 -2.22 11.93 0.81
N MET A 169 -1.09 11.30 1.18
CA MET A 169 -0.15 10.68 0.23
C MET A 169 -0.79 9.54 -0.55
N ASN A 170 -1.65 8.75 0.09
CA ASN A 170 -2.37 7.65 -0.53
C ASN A 170 -3.33 8.15 -1.61
N VAL A 171 -4.14 9.15 -1.27
CA VAL A 171 -5.03 9.84 -2.22
C VAL A 171 -4.22 10.44 -3.36
N PHE A 172 -3.13 11.15 -3.05
CA PHE A 172 -2.26 11.75 -4.06
C PHE A 172 -1.69 10.69 -5.01
N GLY A 173 -1.13 9.59 -4.51
CA GLY A 173 -0.55 8.52 -5.31
C GLY A 173 -1.56 7.89 -6.27
N TYR A 174 -2.75 7.53 -5.78
CA TYR A 174 -3.79 6.94 -6.63
C TYR A 174 -4.37 7.91 -7.64
N VAL A 175 -4.71 9.14 -7.22
CA VAL A 175 -5.32 10.14 -8.11
C VAL A 175 -4.33 10.56 -9.18
N SER A 176 -3.07 10.79 -8.83
CA SER A 176 -2.04 11.14 -9.81
C SER A 176 -1.77 9.99 -10.79
N CYS A 177 -1.69 8.75 -10.33
CA CYS A 177 -1.58 7.57 -11.20
C CYS A 177 -2.76 7.46 -12.18
N PHE A 178 -3.99 7.68 -11.68
CA PHE A 178 -5.20 7.67 -12.49
C PHE A 178 -5.16 8.76 -13.57
N LEU A 179 -4.87 10.01 -13.19
CA LEU A 179 -4.81 11.15 -14.11
C LEU A 179 -3.72 10.95 -15.18
N MET A 180 -2.53 10.48 -14.78
CA MET A 180 -1.44 10.18 -15.72
C MET A 180 -1.85 9.08 -16.71
N THR A 181 -2.40 7.98 -16.21
CA THR A 181 -2.83 6.86 -17.05
C THR A 181 -3.96 7.25 -17.99
N PHE A 182 -4.93 8.03 -17.50
CA PHE A 182 -6.04 8.54 -18.31
C PHE A 182 -5.56 9.47 -19.42
N GLY A 183 -4.69 10.44 -19.09
CA GLY A 183 -4.10 11.34 -20.08
C GLY A 183 -3.29 10.61 -21.16
N VAL A 184 -2.53 9.59 -20.74
CA VAL A 184 -1.81 8.68 -21.65
C VAL A 184 -2.77 7.96 -22.61
N MET A 185 -3.86 7.37 -22.11
CA MET A 185 -4.81 6.64 -22.93
C MET A 185 -5.55 7.55 -23.92
N LEU A 186 -5.89 8.78 -23.51
CA LEU A 186 -6.46 9.79 -24.41
C LEU A 186 -5.48 10.18 -25.51
N TYR A 187 -4.22 10.43 -25.16
CA TYR A 187 -3.19 10.77 -26.15
C TYR A 187 -3.00 9.65 -27.17
N LEU A 188 -2.90 8.40 -26.72
CA LEU A 188 -2.80 7.23 -27.61
C LEU A 188 -4.02 7.10 -28.53
N LYS A 189 -5.22 7.33 -28.02
CA LYS A 189 -6.44 7.28 -28.83
C LYS A 189 -6.46 8.34 -29.93
N VAL A 190 -5.98 9.55 -29.63
CA VAL A 190 -5.86 10.64 -30.62
C VAL A 190 -4.81 10.29 -31.68
N LEU A 191 -3.66 9.77 -31.27
CA LEU A 191 -2.57 9.39 -32.16
C LEU A 191 -2.99 8.26 -33.12
N LEU A 192 -3.59 7.18 -32.62
CA LEU A 192 -4.10 6.07 -33.43
C LEU A 192 -5.19 6.52 -34.41
N ARG A 193 -6.05 7.47 -34.01
CA ARG A 193 -7.08 8.04 -34.89
C ARG A 193 -6.47 8.92 -36.00
N SER A 194 -5.33 9.55 -35.73
CA SER A 194 -4.60 10.34 -36.72
C SER A 194 -3.95 9.42 -37.76
N ASP A 195 -3.32 8.32 -37.34
CA ASP A 195 -2.69 7.35 -38.24
C ASP A 195 -3.71 6.63 -39.13
N SER A 196 -4.92 6.34 -38.62
CA SER A 196 -5.97 5.69 -39.42
C SER A 196 -6.60 6.58 -40.51
N LYS A 197 -6.25 7.88 -40.57
CA LYS A 197 -6.76 8.83 -41.57
C LYS A 197 -5.76 9.12 -42.70
N VAL A 198 -4.56 8.54 -42.64
CA VAL A 198 -3.54 8.56 -43.69
C VAL A 198 -3.61 7.26 -44.47
#